data_AF-A0A7L4QF91-F1
#
_entry.id   AF-A0A7L4QF91-F1
#
_cell.length_a   1.000
_cell.length_b   1.000
_cell.length_c   1.000
_cell.angle_alpha   90.00
_cell.angle_beta   90.00
_cell.angle_gamma   90.00
#
_symmetry.space_group_name_H-M   'P 1'
#
loop_
_entity.id
_entity.type
_entity.pdbx_description
1 polymer ?
#
loop_
_entity_poly.entity_id
_entity_poly.type
_entity_poly.pdbx_seq_one_letter_code
_entity_poly.pdbx_strand_id
1 'polypeptide(L)'
;MEDENKHKNHERHGDMDHSDHGDDGKEGSHEGHRDHGDHSAHIADFRRRFLVSLILTIPILLLSQTIQDWFGFEITIPYQEIVIFLLAAVVYFYGGWPFLKGTANELRKRLPGMMTLIAMAISVAFFYSSATVFFLEGKDFFWELATLIDVMLLGHWIEAKSVMGASRALEELVKVMPTSAHLVRGDEVVDVLVSDLKVGDIVLVKPGEKIPSDGVVVKGDS
;
A
#
# COMPACT_ATOMS: atom_id res chain seq x y z
N MET A 1 47.09 59.31 -7.22
CA MET A 1 47.54 58.09 -7.92
C MET A 1 46.32 57.17 -7.93
N GLU A 2 45.33 57.31 -8.83
CA GLU A 2 45.36 57.58 -10.30
C GLU A 2 46.04 56.44 -11.07
N ASP A 3 45.55 55.86 -12.18
CA ASP A 3 44.17 55.75 -12.75
C ASP A 3 44.11 54.41 -13.60
N GLU A 4 43.26 54.06 -14.59
CA GLU A 4 42.40 54.79 -15.55
C GLU A 4 40.93 54.28 -15.59
N ASN A 5 40.00 55.24 -15.55
CA ASN A 5 38.63 55.18 -16.11
C ASN A 5 38.50 54.51 -17.51
N LYS A 6 37.42 53.75 -17.79
CA LYS A 6 36.83 53.69 -19.15
C LYS A 6 35.35 53.23 -19.22
N HIS A 7 34.43 54.21 -19.22
CA HIS A 7 33.14 54.04 -19.88
C HIS A 7 33.25 54.30 -21.40
N LYS A 8 32.49 53.56 -22.22
CA LYS A 8 31.91 54.07 -23.46
C LYS A 8 30.47 53.59 -23.62
N ASN A 9 29.65 54.47 -24.16
CA ASN A 9 28.21 54.33 -24.39
C ASN A 9 27.92 54.59 -25.87
N HIS A 10 26.88 53.96 -26.42
CA HIS A 10 26.09 54.27 -27.63
C HIS A 10 25.25 53.02 -27.95
N GLU A 11 24.06 53.05 -28.54
CA GLU A 11 22.90 53.94 -28.46
C GLU A 11 21.84 53.32 -29.39
N ARG A 12 20.60 53.26 -28.89
CA ARG A 12 19.32 52.95 -29.58
C ARG A 12 19.27 52.94 -31.12
N HIS A 13 18.79 51.82 -31.66
CA HIS A 13 17.66 51.72 -32.62
C HIS A 13 16.86 50.46 -32.22
N GLY A 14 15.55 50.30 -32.46
CA GLY A 14 14.50 51.17 -33.01
C GLY A 14 13.18 50.36 -33.02
N ASP A 15 12.00 51.00 -33.02
CA ASP A 15 10.72 50.30 -32.87
C ASP A 15 10.37 49.33 -34.01
N MET A 16 9.68 48.24 -33.67
CA MET A 16 8.64 47.63 -34.52
C MET A 16 7.57 46.99 -33.64
N ASP A 17 6.31 47.34 -33.94
CA ASP A 17 5.10 46.93 -33.23
C ASP A 17 4.51 45.65 -33.84
N HIS A 18 3.96 44.76 -33.01
CA HIS A 18 3.13 43.63 -33.42
C HIS A 18 2.20 43.18 -32.28
N SER A 19 1.01 43.77 -32.23
CA SER A 19 -0.17 43.13 -31.66
C SER A 19 -0.61 41.93 -32.50
N ASP A 20 -0.98 40.80 -31.88
CA ASP A 20 -2.38 40.41 -31.61
C ASP A 20 -2.45 38.95 -31.09
N HIS A 21 -3.54 38.61 -30.41
CA HIS A 21 -3.94 37.27 -29.94
C HIS A 21 -3.01 36.61 -28.88
N GLY A 22 -3.50 35.70 -28.03
CA GLY A 22 -4.89 35.31 -27.83
C GLY A 22 -5.03 34.03 -27.00
N ASP A 23 -5.58 34.21 -25.79
CA ASP A 23 -6.39 33.24 -25.04
C ASP A 23 -5.77 32.02 -24.33
N ASP A 24 -6.50 31.62 -23.30
CA ASP A 24 -6.62 30.30 -22.65
C ASP A 24 -5.40 29.60 -21.98
N GLY A 25 -5.72 28.56 -21.19
CA GLY A 25 -4.76 27.51 -20.81
C GLY A 25 -4.22 27.50 -19.37
N LYS A 26 -5.07 27.21 -18.38
CA LYS A 26 -4.57 26.69 -17.08
C LYS A 26 -4.13 25.24 -17.21
N GLU A 27 -2.84 24.98 -17.40
CA GLU A 27 -2.30 23.61 -17.27
C GLU A 27 -2.26 23.17 -15.79
N GLY A 28 -3.41 22.71 -15.30
CA GLY A 28 -3.48 21.90 -14.09
C GLY A 28 -2.88 20.52 -14.38
N SER A 29 -1.66 20.28 -13.91
CA SER A 29 -0.97 19.00 -14.10
C SER A 29 -1.72 17.87 -13.38
N HIS A 30 -2.47 17.06 -14.13
CA HIS A 30 -3.21 15.91 -13.60
C HIS A 30 -2.26 14.79 -13.13
N GLU A 31 -1.87 14.82 -11.85
CA GLU A 31 -1.30 13.67 -11.15
C GLU A 31 -2.38 12.60 -10.89
N GLY A 32 -2.76 11.88 -11.95
CA GLY A 32 -3.76 10.81 -11.92
C GLY A 32 -3.16 9.41 -12.07
N HIS A 33 -3.58 8.49 -11.20
CA HIS A 33 -3.47 7.03 -11.35
C HIS A 33 -2.08 6.41 -11.57
N ARG A 34 -1.26 6.35 -10.50
CA ARG A 34 -0.18 5.35 -10.35
C ARG A 34 -0.30 4.43 -9.12
N ASP A 35 -1.26 4.68 -8.23
CA ASP A 35 -1.30 4.10 -6.88
C ASP A 35 -1.84 2.65 -6.79
N HIS A 36 -2.68 2.21 -7.73
CA HIS A 36 -3.32 0.89 -7.68
C HIS A 36 -2.34 -0.30 -7.81
N GLY A 37 -1.10 -0.06 -8.29
CA GLY A 37 -0.09 -1.11 -8.44
C GLY A 37 0.50 -1.58 -7.11
N ASP A 38 0.94 -0.64 -6.27
CA ASP A 38 1.79 -0.91 -5.11
C ASP A 38 1.06 -1.67 -3.99
N HIS A 39 -0.18 -1.25 -3.70
CA HIS A 39 -1.09 -1.92 -2.76
C HIS A 39 -1.30 -3.41 -3.10
N SER A 40 -1.40 -3.76 -4.39
CA SER A 40 -1.57 -5.15 -4.83
C SER A 40 -0.31 -6.00 -4.62
N ALA A 41 0.87 -5.40 -4.83
CA ALA A 41 2.17 -6.07 -4.70
C ALA A 41 2.48 -6.40 -3.22
N HIS A 42 2.19 -5.48 -2.30
CA HIS A 42 2.33 -5.69 -0.87
C HIS A 42 1.52 -6.89 -0.35
N ILE A 43 0.30 -7.07 -0.86
CA ILE A 43 -0.60 -8.16 -0.44
C ILE A 43 -0.20 -9.51 -1.05
N ALA A 44 0.36 -9.49 -2.27
CA ALA A 44 0.96 -10.67 -2.88
C ALA A 44 2.21 -11.14 -2.10
N ASP A 45 3.03 -10.23 -1.56
CA ASP A 45 4.21 -10.55 -0.76
C ASP A 45 3.85 -11.27 0.55
N PHE A 46 2.89 -10.74 1.35
CA PHE A 46 2.42 -11.41 2.56
C PHE A 46 1.86 -12.82 2.27
N ARG A 47 1.02 -12.96 1.23
CA ARG A 47 0.50 -14.27 0.80
C ARG A 47 1.61 -15.24 0.41
N ARG A 48 2.63 -14.76 -0.33
CA ARG A 48 3.77 -15.59 -0.77
C ARG A 48 4.63 -16.02 0.42
N ARG A 49 4.93 -15.11 1.35
CA ARG A 49 5.65 -15.42 2.59
C ARG A 49 4.92 -16.45 3.43
N PHE A 50 3.61 -16.29 3.62
CA PHE A 50 2.77 -17.25 4.33
C PHE A 50 2.85 -18.64 3.69
N LEU A 51 2.63 -18.77 2.38
CA LEU A 51 2.65 -20.06 1.69
C LEU A 51 4.02 -20.77 1.76
N VAL A 52 5.13 -20.02 1.63
CA VAL A 52 6.49 -20.61 1.76
C VAL A 52 6.81 -20.96 3.21
N SER A 53 6.44 -20.11 4.17
CA SER A 53 6.70 -20.34 5.60
C SER A 53 5.91 -21.57 6.08
N LEU A 54 4.62 -21.65 5.77
CA LEU A 54 3.77 -22.80 6.09
C LEU A 54 4.31 -24.14 5.57
N ILE A 55 4.86 -24.16 4.35
CA ILE A 55 5.49 -25.36 3.77
C ILE A 55 6.75 -25.79 4.56
N LEU A 56 7.48 -24.85 5.16
CA LEU A 56 8.64 -25.11 6.02
C LEU A 56 8.24 -25.38 7.49
N THR A 57 7.11 -24.84 7.95
CA THR A 57 6.54 -25.10 9.28
C THR A 57 6.06 -26.54 9.43
N ILE A 58 5.55 -27.17 8.36
CA ILE A 58 5.14 -28.58 8.38
C ILE A 58 6.28 -29.53 8.84
N PRO A 59 7.48 -29.56 8.22
CA PRO A 59 8.57 -30.39 8.71
C PRO A 59 9.14 -29.93 10.06
N ILE A 60 9.08 -28.64 10.43
CA ILE A 60 9.43 -28.17 11.78
C ILE A 60 8.51 -28.80 12.83
N LEU A 61 7.19 -28.81 12.60
CA LEU A 61 6.21 -29.42 13.50
C LEU A 61 6.39 -30.94 13.59
N LEU A 62 6.60 -31.63 12.46
CA LEU A 62 6.78 -33.08 12.44
C LEU A 62 8.08 -33.54 13.13
N LEU A 63 9.12 -32.70 13.19
CA LEU A 63 10.39 -32.99 13.83
C LEU A 63 10.49 -32.43 15.27
N SER A 64 9.53 -31.63 15.73
CA SER A 64 9.52 -31.09 17.09
C SER A 64 9.19 -32.17 18.12
N GLN A 65 10.06 -32.35 19.11
CA GLN A 65 9.86 -33.32 20.21
C GLN A 65 8.55 -33.04 20.97
N THR A 66 8.24 -31.77 21.25
CA THR A 66 7.00 -31.36 21.94
C THR A 66 5.74 -31.75 21.17
N ILE A 67 5.77 -31.70 19.83
CA ILE A 67 4.65 -32.13 18.98
C ILE A 67 4.57 -33.66 18.91
N GLN A 68 5.72 -34.33 18.80
CA GLN A 68 5.82 -35.80 18.85
C GLN A 68 5.24 -36.37 20.15
N ASP A 69 5.61 -35.79 21.31
CA ASP A 69 5.07 -36.10 22.64
C ASP A 69 3.53 -35.97 22.69
N TRP A 70 2.96 -34.89 22.13
CA TRP A 70 1.52 -34.60 22.20
C TRP A 70 0.66 -35.51 21.34
N PHE A 71 1.18 -35.96 20.20
CA PHE A 71 0.44 -36.81 19.26
C PHE A 71 0.84 -38.29 19.30
N GLY A 72 1.82 -38.66 20.13
CA GLY A 72 2.21 -40.06 20.38
C GLY A 72 2.90 -40.73 19.19
N PHE A 73 3.71 -39.98 18.44
CA PHE A 73 4.51 -40.51 17.32
C PHE A 73 5.97 -40.09 17.45
N GLU A 74 6.91 -40.97 17.12
CA GLU A 74 8.35 -40.67 17.13
C GLU A 74 8.89 -40.61 15.70
N ILE A 75 9.56 -39.51 15.33
CA ILE A 75 10.33 -39.37 14.09
C ILE A 75 11.71 -38.83 14.46
N THR A 76 12.70 -39.73 14.44
CA THR A 76 14.11 -39.43 14.71
C THR A 76 14.91 -39.41 13.42
N ILE A 77 15.64 -38.32 13.15
CA ILE A 77 16.57 -38.21 12.01
C ILE A 77 17.98 -37.81 12.46
N PRO A 78 19.04 -38.19 11.72
CA PRO A 78 20.38 -37.66 11.98
C PRO A 78 20.40 -36.13 11.93
N TYR A 79 21.02 -35.50 12.92
CA TYR A 79 21.17 -34.03 13.03
C TYR A 79 19.84 -33.24 13.09
N GLN A 80 18.77 -33.86 13.62
CA GLN A 80 17.41 -33.29 13.72
C GLN A 80 17.36 -31.84 14.21
N GLU A 81 18.02 -31.52 15.32
CA GLU A 81 18.09 -30.17 15.88
C GLU A 81 18.68 -29.14 14.90
N ILE A 82 19.72 -29.52 14.16
CA ILE A 82 20.35 -28.68 13.14
C ILE A 82 19.42 -28.52 11.92
N VAL A 83 18.70 -29.57 11.53
CA VAL A 83 17.69 -29.52 10.45
C VAL A 83 16.55 -28.58 10.84
N ILE A 84 16.01 -28.68 12.06
CA ILE A 84 14.97 -27.79 12.58
C ILE A 84 15.49 -26.35 12.64
N PHE A 85 16.68 -26.11 13.18
CA PHE A 85 17.32 -24.79 13.21
C PHE A 85 17.45 -24.17 11.81
N LEU A 86 17.89 -24.94 10.81
CA LEU A 86 18.04 -24.43 9.44
C LEU A 86 16.69 -24.09 8.79
N LEU A 87 15.66 -24.92 8.97
CA LEU A 87 14.30 -24.64 8.51
C LEU A 87 13.73 -23.39 9.20
N ALA A 88 13.86 -23.32 10.53
CA ALA A 88 13.37 -22.21 11.34
C ALA A 88 14.12 -20.89 11.06
N ALA A 89 15.42 -20.95 10.74
CA ALA A 89 16.19 -19.80 10.30
C ALA A 89 15.66 -19.25 8.96
N VAL A 90 15.28 -20.11 8.00
CA VAL A 90 14.63 -19.66 6.77
C VAL A 90 13.27 -19.02 7.07
N VAL A 91 12.44 -19.62 7.93
CA VAL A 91 11.14 -19.03 8.33
C VAL A 91 11.34 -17.68 9.05
N TYR A 92 12.32 -17.55 9.93
CA TYR A 92 12.65 -16.31 10.62
C TYR A 92 13.16 -15.21 9.66
N PHE A 93 14.16 -15.50 8.83
CA PHE A 93 14.76 -14.49 7.94
C PHE A 93 13.92 -14.17 6.69
N TYR A 94 13.10 -15.09 6.19
CA TYR A 94 12.23 -14.86 5.02
C TYR A 94 10.79 -14.52 5.42
N GLY A 95 10.17 -15.34 6.26
CA GLY A 95 8.81 -15.13 6.76
C GLY A 95 8.72 -13.97 7.75
N GLY A 96 9.63 -13.91 8.73
CA GLY A 96 9.68 -12.87 9.76
C GLY A 96 10.11 -11.48 9.27
N TRP A 97 10.69 -11.37 8.06
CA TRP A 97 11.26 -10.13 7.51
C TRP A 97 10.35 -8.88 7.56
N PRO A 98 9.04 -8.94 7.25
CA PRO A 98 8.16 -7.78 7.34
C PRO A 98 8.09 -7.20 8.75
N PHE A 99 8.06 -8.05 9.77
CA PHE A 99 7.97 -7.64 11.18
C PHE A 99 9.29 -7.04 11.68
N LEU A 100 10.42 -7.67 11.32
CA LEU A 100 11.76 -7.16 11.61
C LEU A 100 11.99 -5.77 10.97
N LYS A 101 11.62 -5.61 9.69
CA LYS A 101 11.69 -4.33 8.97
C LYS A 101 10.70 -3.29 9.51
N GLY A 102 9.50 -3.70 9.88
CA GLY A 102 8.49 -2.85 10.52
C GLY A 102 8.98 -2.28 11.86
N THR A 103 9.60 -3.12 12.67
CA THR A 103 10.19 -2.75 13.98
C THR A 103 11.29 -1.72 13.84
N ALA A 104 12.18 -1.87 12.85
CA ALA A 104 13.22 -0.88 12.58
C ALA A 104 12.62 0.51 12.24
N ASN A 105 11.45 0.56 11.59
CA ASN A 105 10.74 1.80 11.29
C ASN A 105 9.99 2.35 12.52
N GLU A 106 9.28 1.51 13.28
CA GLU A 106 8.58 1.87 14.53
C GLU A 106 9.56 2.45 15.57
N LEU A 107 10.67 1.76 15.82
CA LEU A 107 11.70 2.18 16.77
C LEU A 107 12.42 3.46 16.33
N ARG A 108 12.69 3.62 15.02
CA ARG A 108 13.23 4.88 14.47
C ARG A 108 12.26 6.06 14.63
N LYS A 109 10.95 5.82 14.61
CA LYS A 109 9.91 6.81 14.91
C LYS A 109 9.66 7.00 16.42
N ARG A 110 10.30 6.19 17.29
CA ARG A 110 10.04 6.11 18.74
C ARG A 110 8.58 5.78 19.09
N LEU A 111 7.90 5.04 18.21
CA LEU A 111 6.52 4.60 18.37
C LEU A 111 6.45 3.08 18.23
N PRO A 112 6.84 2.31 19.27
CA PRO A 112 6.76 0.86 19.24
C PRO A 112 5.30 0.41 19.18
N GLY A 113 5.00 -0.52 18.28
CA GLY A 113 3.65 -1.00 18.01
C GLY A 113 3.62 -2.51 17.76
N MET A 114 2.68 -2.94 16.91
CA MET A 114 2.45 -4.35 16.63
C MET A 114 3.68 -5.03 16.00
N MET A 115 4.42 -4.35 15.10
CA MET A 115 5.60 -4.95 14.47
C MET A 115 6.67 -5.23 15.52
N THR A 116 6.94 -4.27 16.42
CA THR A 116 7.92 -4.37 17.51
C THR A 116 7.61 -5.55 18.43
N LEU A 117 6.34 -5.75 18.81
CA LEU A 117 5.94 -6.87 19.67
C LEU A 117 6.17 -8.23 18.98
N ILE A 118 5.74 -8.38 17.72
CA ILE A 118 5.96 -9.61 16.95
C ILE A 118 7.45 -9.89 16.80
N ALA A 119 8.22 -8.90 16.31
CA ALA A 119 9.64 -9.01 16.07
C ALA A 119 10.42 -9.39 17.33
N MET A 120 10.09 -8.80 18.48
CA MET A 120 10.71 -9.15 19.76
C MET A 120 10.43 -10.62 20.11
N ALA A 121 9.19 -11.09 20.01
CA ALA A 121 8.82 -12.47 20.30
C ALA A 121 9.55 -13.47 19.37
N ILE A 122 9.54 -13.24 18.05
CA ILE A 122 10.21 -14.14 17.09
C ILE A 122 11.73 -14.08 17.22
N SER A 123 12.32 -12.94 17.58
CA SER A 123 13.77 -12.81 17.80
C SER A 123 14.21 -13.56 19.06
N VAL A 124 13.47 -13.39 20.17
CA VAL A 124 13.76 -14.08 21.43
C VAL A 124 13.65 -15.60 21.23
N ALA A 125 12.57 -16.07 20.61
CA ALA A 125 12.39 -17.49 20.31
C ALA A 125 13.52 -18.02 19.40
N PHE A 126 13.85 -17.33 18.31
CA PHE A 126 14.90 -17.77 17.39
C PHE A 126 16.29 -17.81 18.04
N PHE A 127 16.72 -16.73 18.72
CA PHE A 127 18.08 -16.66 19.27
C PHE A 127 18.26 -17.55 20.51
N TYR A 128 17.23 -17.72 21.35
CA TYR A 128 17.27 -18.69 22.45
C TYR A 128 17.35 -20.13 21.92
N SER A 129 16.49 -20.49 20.96
CA SER A 129 16.50 -21.82 20.35
C SER A 129 17.79 -22.12 19.59
N SER A 130 18.38 -21.11 18.94
CA SER A 130 19.72 -21.22 18.35
C SER A 130 20.78 -21.49 19.42
N ALA A 131 20.66 -20.87 20.61
CA ALA A 131 21.58 -21.12 21.71
C ALA A 131 21.43 -22.52 22.30
N THR A 132 20.22 -23.10 22.36
CA THR A 132 20.03 -24.49 22.81
C THR A 132 20.56 -25.55 21.84
N VAL A 133 20.71 -25.24 20.55
CA VAL A 133 21.33 -26.17 19.57
C VAL A 133 22.87 -26.16 19.61
N PHE A 134 23.50 -25.08 20.09
CA PHE A 134 24.95 -24.91 19.97
C PHE A 134 25.71 -24.67 21.28
N PHE A 135 25.05 -24.22 22.36
CA PHE A 135 25.75 -23.69 23.56
C PHE A 135 25.08 -23.98 24.91
N LEU A 136 23.77 -24.26 24.96
CA LEU A 136 22.98 -24.38 26.18
C LEU A 136 22.19 -25.69 26.20
N GLU A 137 22.00 -26.28 27.38
CA GLU A 137 21.01 -27.34 27.57
C GLU A 137 19.62 -26.71 27.82
N GLY A 138 18.60 -27.13 27.07
CA GLY A 138 17.24 -26.61 27.17
C GLY A 138 16.30 -27.18 26.11
N LYS A 139 15.00 -26.86 26.20
CA LYS A 139 14.04 -27.13 25.12
C LYS A 139 14.02 -25.93 24.16
N ASP A 140 14.00 -26.20 22.85
CA ASP A 140 13.84 -25.15 21.84
C ASP A 140 12.39 -24.61 21.78
N PHE A 141 12.23 -23.50 21.07
CA PHE A 141 10.95 -22.88 20.73
C PHE A 141 10.81 -22.66 19.20
N PHE A 142 11.40 -23.53 18.37
CA PHE A 142 11.38 -23.36 16.91
C PHE A 142 9.99 -23.57 16.30
N TRP A 143 9.13 -24.36 16.93
CA TRP A 143 7.77 -24.62 16.43
C TRP A 143 6.80 -23.49 16.81
N GLU A 144 6.93 -22.89 18.00
CA GLU A 144 6.22 -21.66 18.38
C GLU A 144 6.67 -20.49 17.50
N LEU A 145 7.98 -20.37 17.23
CA LEU A 145 8.52 -19.39 16.30
C LEU A 145 7.88 -19.50 14.90
N ALA A 146 7.86 -20.71 14.33
CA ALA A 146 7.35 -20.94 12.98
C ALA A 146 5.83 -20.70 12.89
N THR A 147 5.06 -21.24 13.84
CA THR A 147 3.60 -21.06 13.89
C THR A 147 3.19 -19.62 14.20
N LEU A 148 3.93 -18.90 15.05
CA LEU A 148 3.70 -17.47 15.28
C LEU A 148 3.93 -16.65 14.00
N ILE A 149 5.01 -16.93 13.25
CA ILE A 149 5.28 -16.26 11.97
C ILE A 149 4.15 -16.53 10.97
N ASP A 150 3.70 -17.79 10.83
CA ASP A 150 2.59 -18.13 9.93
C ASP A 150 1.26 -17.46 10.32
N VAL A 151 0.90 -17.47 11.60
CA VAL A 151 -0.33 -16.81 12.09
C VAL A 151 -0.28 -15.30 11.87
N MET A 152 0.86 -14.65 12.14
CA MET A 152 0.99 -13.21 11.91
C MET A 152 1.00 -12.85 10.42
N LEU A 153 1.65 -13.64 9.55
CA LEU A 153 1.61 -13.46 8.10
C LEU A 153 0.20 -13.65 7.54
N LEU A 154 -0.53 -14.66 8.01
CA LEU A 154 -1.92 -14.92 7.65
C LEU A 154 -2.84 -13.77 8.10
N GLY A 155 -2.66 -13.27 9.32
CA GLY A 155 -3.41 -12.12 9.86
C GLY A 155 -3.26 -10.87 8.99
N HIS A 156 -2.02 -10.46 8.70
CA HIS A 156 -1.73 -9.30 7.85
C HIS A 156 -2.24 -9.48 6.42
N TRP A 157 -2.19 -10.71 5.87
CA TRP A 157 -2.77 -11.00 4.55
C TRP A 157 -4.31 -10.87 4.55
N ILE A 158 -4.99 -11.36 5.58
CA ILE A 158 -6.45 -11.25 5.72
C ILE A 158 -6.88 -9.78 5.94
N GLU A 159 -6.19 -9.05 6.81
CA GLU A 159 -6.41 -7.63 7.06
C GLU A 159 -6.35 -6.82 5.76
N ALA A 160 -5.20 -6.86 5.07
CA ALA A 160 -4.98 -6.05 3.88
C ALA A 160 -5.88 -6.46 2.70
N LYS A 161 -6.21 -7.75 2.56
CA LYS A 161 -7.23 -8.23 1.60
C LYS A 161 -8.62 -7.66 1.92
N SER A 162 -8.97 -7.54 3.20
CA SER A 162 -10.28 -7.04 3.64
C SER A 162 -10.42 -5.54 3.37
N VAL A 163 -9.35 -4.75 3.63
CA VAL A 163 -9.29 -3.32 3.31
C VAL A 163 -9.47 -3.08 1.81
N MET A 164 -8.72 -3.78 0.94
CA MET A 164 -8.91 -3.64 -0.52
C MET A 164 -10.33 -3.96 -0.99
N GLY A 165 -11.00 -4.93 -0.35
CA GLY A 165 -12.38 -5.28 -0.67
C GLY A 165 -13.35 -4.12 -0.47
N ALA A 166 -13.18 -3.36 0.61
CA ALA A 166 -13.96 -2.16 0.89
C ALA A 166 -13.61 -1.01 -0.07
N SER A 167 -12.32 -0.74 -0.29
CA SER A 167 -11.88 0.32 -1.22
C SER A 167 -12.42 0.11 -2.63
N ARG A 168 -12.35 -1.12 -3.15
CA ARG A 168 -12.88 -1.44 -4.48
C ARG A 168 -14.41 -1.26 -4.58
N ALA A 169 -15.16 -1.57 -3.52
CA ALA A 169 -16.60 -1.33 -3.52
C ALA A 169 -16.94 0.17 -3.63
N LEU A 170 -16.15 1.04 -2.99
CA LEU A 170 -16.26 2.49 -3.15
C LEU A 170 -15.85 2.95 -4.55
N GLU A 171 -14.77 2.40 -5.14
CA GLU A 171 -14.37 2.69 -6.53
C GLU A 171 -15.47 2.35 -7.55
N GLU A 172 -16.16 1.21 -7.42
CA GLU A 172 -17.25 0.86 -8.34
C GLU A 172 -18.46 1.80 -8.18
N LEU A 173 -18.74 2.32 -6.97
CA LEU A 173 -19.76 3.37 -6.79
C LEU A 173 -19.36 4.68 -7.47
N VAL A 174 -18.09 5.09 -7.37
CA VAL A 174 -17.57 6.30 -8.03
C VAL A 174 -17.68 6.20 -9.55
N LYS A 175 -17.37 5.04 -10.15
CA LYS A 175 -17.53 4.81 -11.60
C LYS A 175 -18.98 4.89 -12.10
N VAL A 176 -19.95 4.76 -11.20
CA VAL A 176 -21.38 4.85 -11.52
C VAL A 176 -21.90 6.29 -11.45
N MET A 177 -21.15 7.23 -10.86
CA MET A 177 -21.51 8.65 -10.87
C MET A 177 -21.36 9.26 -12.29
N PRO A 178 -22.29 10.12 -12.74
CA PRO A 178 -22.12 10.87 -13.99
C PRO A 178 -20.96 11.87 -13.85
N THR A 179 -20.17 12.02 -14.91
CA THR A 179 -19.01 12.94 -14.96
C THR A 179 -19.28 14.21 -15.75
N SER A 180 -20.27 14.20 -16.67
CA SER A 180 -20.72 15.35 -17.45
C SER A 180 -22.20 15.68 -17.21
N ALA A 181 -22.59 16.89 -17.59
CA ALA A 181 -23.92 17.46 -17.44
C ALA A 181 -24.27 18.38 -18.61
N HIS A 182 -25.53 18.37 -19.07
CA HIS A 182 -26.01 19.23 -20.15
C HIS A 182 -26.49 20.58 -19.60
N LEU A 183 -25.57 21.53 -19.43
CA LEU A 183 -25.87 22.87 -18.91
C LEU A 183 -26.64 23.69 -19.96
N VAL A 184 -27.77 24.28 -19.57
CA VAL A 184 -28.57 25.17 -20.41
C VAL A 184 -28.07 26.62 -20.25
N ARG A 185 -27.67 27.26 -21.35
CA ARG A 185 -27.25 28.67 -21.40
C ARG A 185 -28.08 29.43 -22.43
N GLY A 186 -29.13 30.10 -21.97
CA GLY A 186 -30.09 30.74 -22.87
C GLY A 186 -30.86 29.68 -23.67
N ASP A 187 -30.78 29.76 -24.99
CA ASP A 187 -31.40 28.79 -25.92
C ASP A 187 -30.47 27.61 -26.29
N GLU A 188 -29.20 27.62 -25.85
CA GLU A 188 -28.22 26.57 -26.15
C GLU A 188 -28.01 25.60 -24.98
N VAL A 189 -27.54 24.38 -25.31
CA VAL A 189 -27.21 23.32 -24.35
C VAL A 189 -25.77 22.89 -24.57
N VAL A 190 -24.96 22.90 -23.50
CA VAL A 190 -23.51 22.66 -23.55
C VAL A 190 -23.13 21.57 -22.55
N ASP A 191 -22.40 20.56 -23.01
CA ASP A 191 -21.77 19.57 -22.12
C ASP A 191 -20.67 20.22 -21.28
N VAL A 192 -20.80 20.14 -19.96
CA VAL A 192 -19.79 20.57 -18.97
C VAL A 192 -19.48 19.42 -18.00
N LEU A 193 -18.37 19.50 -17.26
CA LEU A 193 -18.12 18.55 -16.17
C LEU A 193 -19.07 18.84 -15.00
N VAL A 194 -19.48 17.80 -14.26
CA VAL A 194 -20.30 17.94 -13.05
C VAL A 194 -19.60 18.79 -11.98
N SER A 195 -18.26 18.83 -11.97
CA SER A 195 -17.44 19.68 -11.11
C SER A 195 -17.60 21.18 -11.36
N ASP A 196 -18.08 21.56 -12.55
CA ASP A 196 -18.05 22.95 -13.02
C ASP A 196 -19.42 23.65 -12.87
N LEU A 197 -20.44 22.85 -12.53
CA LEU A 197 -21.81 23.29 -12.22
C LEU A 197 -21.84 24.16 -10.95
N LYS A 198 -22.75 25.12 -10.93
CA LYS A 198 -22.94 26.10 -9.85
C LYS A 198 -24.38 26.10 -9.35
N VAL A 199 -24.56 26.52 -8.10
CA VAL A 199 -25.90 26.65 -7.50
C VAL A 199 -26.70 27.70 -8.28
N GLY A 200 -27.80 27.27 -8.90
CA GLY A 200 -28.64 28.09 -9.78
C GLY A 200 -28.53 27.77 -11.27
N ASP A 201 -27.57 26.94 -11.68
CA ASP A 201 -27.48 26.44 -13.05
C ASP A 201 -28.70 25.56 -13.41
N ILE A 202 -29.22 25.71 -14.63
CA ILE A 202 -30.29 24.87 -15.17
C ILE A 202 -29.67 23.77 -16.02
N VAL A 203 -29.97 22.51 -15.71
CA VAL A 203 -29.38 21.34 -16.37
C VAL A 203 -30.48 20.51 -17.04
N LEU A 204 -30.25 20.12 -18.29
CA LEU A 204 -31.12 19.19 -19.01
C LEU A 204 -30.75 17.75 -18.65
N VAL A 205 -31.75 16.91 -18.37
CA VAL A 205 -31.59 15.45 -18.20
C VAL A 205 -32.58 14.79 -19.15
N LYS A 206 -32.09 13.97 -20.08
CA LYS A 206 -32.91 13.25 -21.07
C LYS A 206 -33.42 11.92 -20.48
N PRO A 207 -34.52 11.35 -21.00
CA PRO A 207 -35.02 10.06 -20.53
C PRO A 207 -33.95 8.95 -20.58
N GLY A 208 -33.65 8.36 -19.42
CA GLY A 208 -32.62 7.33 -19.28
C GLY A 208 -31.20 7.85 -18.96
N GLU A 209 -30.96 9.16 -18.97
CA GLU A 209 -29.73 9.74 -18.40
C GLU A 209 -29.77 9.73 -16.87
N LYS A 210 -28.59 9.78 -16.24
CA LYS A 210 -28.48 9.91 -14.78
C LYS A 210 -28.61 11.39 -14.40
N ILE A 211 -29.26 11.66 -13.27
CA ILE A 211 -29.30 13.00 -12.68
C ILE A 211 -27.86 13.39 -12.27
N PRO A 212 -27.31 14.52 -12.75
CA PRO A 212 -25.89 14.85 -12.57
C PRO A 212 -25.53 15.39 -11.18
N SER A 213 -26.48 16.03 -10.49
CA SER A 213 -26.33 16.59 -9.15
C SER A 213 -27.70 16.77 -8.50
N ASP A 214 -27.74 16.95 -7.17
CA ASP A 214 -28.96 17.27 -6.44
C ASP A 214 -29.54 18.62 -6.90
N GLY A 215 -30.87 18.71 -7.02
CA GLY A 215 -31.56 19.89 -7.54
C GLY A 215 -33.07 19.81 -7.43
N VAL A 216 -33.76 20.77 -8.05
CA VAL A 216 -35.24 20.86 -8.08
C VAL A 216 -35.71 20.90 -9.52
N VAL A 217 -36.75 20.13 -9.86
CA VAL A 217 -37.35 20.13 -11.19
C VAL A 217 -38.05 21.47 -11.45
N VAL A 218 -37.46 22.30 -12.32
CA VAL A 218 -38.03 23.60 -12.73
C VAL A 218 -39.04 23.50 -13.88
N LYS A 219 -38.96 22.44 -14.69
CA LYS A 219 -39.80 22.20 -15.86
C LYS A 219 -39.70 20.75 -16.31
N GLY A 220 -40.82 20.13 -16.65
CA GLY A 220 -40.91 18.72 -17.06
C GLY A 220 -41.73 17.88 -16.08
N ASP A 221 -42.16 16.72 -16.55
CA ASP A 221 -42.86 15.66 -15.79
C ASP A 221 -42.44 14.30 -16.40
N SER A 222 -42.65 13.18 -15.70
CA SER A 222 -42.01 11.88 -16.03
C SER A 222 -42.95 10.69 -16.22
#